data_AF-A0A1S2NY66-F1
#
_entry.id   AF-A0A1S2NY66-F1
#
_cell.length_a   1.000
_cell.length_b   1.000
_cell.length_c   1.000
_cell.angle_alpha   90.00
_cell.angle_beta   90.00
_cell.angle_gamma   90.00
#
_symmetry.space_group_name_H-M   'P 1'
#
loop_
_entity.id
_entity.type
_entity.pdbx_description
1 polymer ?
#
loop_
_entity_poly.entity_id
_entity_poly.type
_entity_poly.pdbx_seq_one_letter_code
_entity_poly.pdbx_strand_id
1 'polypeptide(L)'
;MLTTATRSTRPLPISLRPAEEAYDYESFRARLAEPAILADAVAVRIFRAPLLAVPTGGARRGGYMSFDLLPLAVGTRDLLAGRPGFPDLRVRWSADHDACHTVEWGDPAPRRWEDDALRGRFYGYSEDAIAAFLRGHPQTPSSVTSDSCSPTAS
;
A
#
# COMPACT_ATOMS: atom_id res chain seq x y z
N MET A 1 -17.31 -14.65 -44.19
CA MET A 1 -17.92 -14.49 -42.86
C MET A 1 -16.81 -14.59 -41.84
N LEU A 2 -16.51 -13.52 -41.11
CA LEU A 2 -15.44 -13.49 -40.10
C LEU A 2 -16.06 -13.82 -38.73
N THR A 3 -15.71 -14.98 -38.19
CA THR A 3 -16.17 -15.43 -36.88
C THR A 3 -15.42 -14.66 -35.80
N THR A 4 -16.10 -13.74 -35.13
CA THR A 4 -15.54 -13.03 -33.96
C THR A 4 -15.44 -14.01 -32.81
N ALA A 5 -14.24 -14.46 -32.48
CA ALA A 5 -14.00 -15.23 -31.27
C ALA A 5 -14.24 -14.31 -30.06
N THR A 6 -15.34 -14.52 -29.35
CA THR A 6 -15.52 -13.96 -28.01
C THR A 6 -14.45 -14.56 -27.11
N ARG A 7 -13.41 -13.77 -26.80
CA ARG A 7 -12.49 -14.09 -25.71
C ARG A 7 -13.32 -14.23 -24.45
N SER A 8 -13.47 -15.46 -23.97
CA SER A 8 -13.95 -15.71 -22.62
C SER A 8 -12.85 -15.23 -21.67
N THR A 9 -12.96 -13.99 -21.22
CA THR A 9 -12.23 -13.49 -20.06
C THR A 9 -12.84 -14.17 -18.84
N ARG A 10 -12.31 -15.34 -18.46
CA ARG A 10 -12.56 -15.83 -17.10
C ARG A 10 -12.17 -14.70 -16.14
N PRO A 11 -13.06 -14.27 -15.25
CA PRO A 11 -12.71 -13.31 -14.22
C PRO A 11 -11.51 -13.86 -13.46
N LEU A 12 -10.45 -13.05 -13.31
CA LEU A 12 -9.37 -13.40 -12.41
C LEU A 12 -10.00 -13.63 -11.02
N PRO A 13 -9.67 -14.73 -10.33
CA PRO A 13 -10.31 -15.08 -9.06
C PRO A 13 -9.79 -14.15 -7.96
N ILE A 14 -10.39 -12.97 -7.90
CA ILE A 14 -10.25 -12.02 -6.81
C ILE A 14 -11.51 -12.04 -5.96
N SER A 15 -11.33 -12.07 -4.64
CA SER A 15 -12.44 -12.09 -3.68
C SER A 15 -12.01 -11.47 -2.36
N LEU A 16 -12.99 -11.00 -1.59
CA LEU A 16 -12.77 -10.63 -0.20
C LEU A 16 -12.99 -11.84 0.72
N ARG A 17 -12.21 -11.90 1.78
CA ARG A 17 -12.26 -12.90 2.85
C ARG A 17 -12.16 -12.20 4.21
N PRO A 18 -12.51 -12.89 5.32
CA PRO A 18 -12.24 -12.39 6.66
C PRO A 18 -10.78 -11.97 6.82
N ALA A 19 -10.53 -10.88 7.56
CA ALA A 19 -9.21 -10.30 7.73
C ALA A 19 -8.18 -11.31 8.26
N GLU A 20 -8.63 -12.18 9.17
CA GLU A 20 -7.83 -13.21 9.84
C GLU A 20 -7.32 -14.30 8.88
N GLU A 21 -7.90 -14.41 7.67
CA GLU A 21 -7.37 -15.31 6.64
C GLU A 21 -6.11 -14.75 5.96
N ALA A 22 -5.77 -13.46 6.12
CA ALA A 22 -4.59 -12.87 5.49
C ALA A 22 -3.28 -13.34 6.15
N TYR A 23 -2.28 -13.66 5.33
CA TYR A 23 -0.98 -14.13 5.82
C TYR A 23 -0.25 -13.11 6.69
N ASP A 24 -0.50 -11.83 6.45
CA ASP A 24 0.09 -10.70 7.14
C ASP A 24 -0.80 -10.16 8.28
N TYR A 25 -1.91 -10.82 8.62
CA TYR A 25 -2.83 -10.35 9.67
C TYR A 25 -2.16 -10.12 11.02
N GLU A 26 -1.54 -11.17 11.59
CA GLU A 26 -0.87 -11.07 12.89
C GLU A 26 0.32 -10.11 12.87
N SER A 27 0.96 -10.01 11.70
CA SER A 27 2.04 -9.07 11.44
C SER A 27 1.56 -7.61 11.56
N PHE A 28 0.41 -7.26 10.98
CA PHE A 28 -0.21 -5.95 11.15
C PHE A 28 -0.72 -5.74 12.56
N ARG A 29 -1.44 -6.72 13.14
CA ARG A 29 -2.00 -6.63 14.48
C ARG A 29 -0.96 -6.28 15.54
N ALA A 30 0.22 -6.88 15.46
CA ALA A 30 1.31 -6.62 16.41
C ALA A 30 1.99 -5.25 16.25
N ARG A 31 1.80 -4.57 15.10
CA ARG A 31 2.54 -3.35 14.74
C ARG A 31 1.68 -2.10 14.68
N LEU A 32 0.36 -2.23 14.58
CA LEU A 32 -0.54 -1.08 14.55
C LEU A 32 -0.62 -0.42 15.94
N ALA A 33 -0.66 0.90 15.96
CA ALA A 33 -0.90 1.67 17.19
C ALA A 33 -2.31 1.40 17.75
N GLU A 34 -3.28 1.18 16.86
CA GLU A 34 -4.68 0.92 17.21
C GLU A 34 -5.16 -0.38 16.52
N PRO A 35 -4.87 -1.58 17.08
CA PRO A 35 -5.25 -2.84 16.44
C PRO A 35 -6.76 -3.04 16.24
N ALA A 36 -7.60 -2.28 16.96
CA ALA A 36 -9.06 -2.32 16.84
C ALA A 36 -9.57 -1.98 15.43
N ILE A 37 -8.80 -1.23 14.63
CA ILE A 37 -9.15 -0.92 13.23
C ILE A 37 -9.24 -2.18 12.35
N LEU A 38 -8.68 -3.30 12.80
CA LEU A 38 -8.72 -4.56 12.08
C LEU A 38 -10.12 -5.20 12.04
N ALA A 39 -11.06 -4.72 12.87
CA ALA A 39 -12.46 -5.17 12.81
C ALA A 39 -13.13 -4.90 11.45
N ASP A 40 -12.72 -3.82 10.77
CA ASP A 40 -13.23 -3.45 9.45
C ASP A 40 -12.27 -3.83 8.31
N ALA A 41 -11.16 -4.48 8.63
CA ALA A 41 -10.20 -4.95 7.63
C ALA A 41 -10.74 -6.14 6.83
N VAL A 42 -10.16 -6.34 5.65
CA VAL A 42 -10.50 -7.46 4.78
C VAL A 42 -9.26 -8.08 4.17
N ALA A 43 -9.28 -9.39 4.01
CA ALA A 43 -8.28 -10.07 3.23
C ALA A 43 -8.68 -10.01 1.74
N VAL A 44 -7.85 -9.38 0.92
CA VAL A 44 -7.98 -9.41 -0.54
C VAL A 44 -7.27 -10.66 -1.03
N ARG A 45 -8.04 -11.65 -1.46
CA ARG A 45 -7.51 -12.92 -1.95
C ARG A 45 -7.43 -12.91 -3.46
N ILE A 46 -6.21 -12.98 -3.97
CA ILE A 46 -5.92 -13.24 -5.38
C ILE A 46 -5.46 -14.69 -5.50
N PHE A 47 -6.20 -15.51 -6.24
CA PHE A 47 -6.01 -16.97 -6.27
C PHE A 47 -6.04 -17.61 -4.87
N ARG A 48 -4.86 -17.89 -4.28
CA ARG A 48 -4.63 -18.54 -2.98
C ARG A 48 -3.80 -17.68 -2.03
N ALA A 49 -3.52 -16.42 -2.38
CA ALA A 49 -2.73 -15.51 -1.56
C ALA A 49 -3.61 -14.37 -1.02
N PRO A 50 -4.20 -14.53 0.18
CA PRO A 50 -4.88 -13.44 0.89
C PRO A 50 -3.86 -12.49 1.53
N LEU A 51 -3.93 -11.22 1.15
CA LEU A 51 -3.19 -10.12 1.77
C LEU A 51 -4.14 -9.11 2.40
N LEU A 52 -3.73 -8.51 3.52
CA LEU A 52 -4.59 -7.65 4.31
C LEU A 52 -4.74 -6.26 3.69
N ALA A 53 -5.97 -5.82 3.47
CA ALA A 53 -6.31 -4.42 3.25
C ALA A 53 -6.78 -3.82 4.58
N VAL A 54 -5.95 -2.94 5.15
CA VAL A 54 -6.23 -2.28 6.44
C VAL A 54 -6.94 -0.94 6.19
N PRO A 55 -8.12 -0.72 6.80
CA PRO A 55 -8.89 0.49 6.62
C PRO A 55 -8.18 1.72 7.20
N THR A 56 -8.57 2.91 6.78
CA THR A 56 -8.29 4.16 7.50
C THR A 56 -9.10 4.21 8.80
N GLY A 57 -8.57 4.88 9.81
CA GLY A 57 -9.22 5.04 11.11
C GLY A 57 -8.22 5.44 12.18
N GLY A 58 -8.69 6.14 13.21
CA GLY A 58 -7.81 6.68 14.25
C GLY A 58 -6.71 7.55 13.63
N ALA A 59 -5.45 7.24 13.93
CA ALA A 59 -4.29 7.90 13.33
C ALA A 59 -3.93 7.45 11.89
N ARG A 60 -4.45 6.30 11.42
CA ARG A 60 -4.13 5.75 10.08
C ARG A 60 -4.90 6.51 9.00
N ARG A 61 -4.17 7.23 8.14
CA ARG A 61 -4.78 8.14 7.15
C ARG A 61 -4.91 7.56 5.74
N GLY A 62 -4.25 6.45 5.46
CA GLY A 62 -4.32 5.82 4.15
C GLY A 62 -3.76 4.42 4.13
N GLY A 63 -3.81 3.80 2.96
CA GLY A 63 -3.25 2.49 2.71
C GLY A 63 -3.08 2.25 1.23
N TYR A 64 -2.34 1.19 0.91
CA TYR A 64 -2.17 0.77 -0.46
C TYR A 64 -1.96 -0.74 -0.57
N MET A 65 -2.20 -1.28 -1.77
CA MET A 65 -1.85 -2.65 -2.14
C MET A 65 -1.31 -2.66 -3.57
N SER A 66 -0.20 -3.35 -3.80
CA SER A 66 0.49 -3.41 -5.08
C SER A 66 0.09 -4.66 -5.87
N PHE A 67 0.03 -4.54 -7.19
CA PHE A 67 -0.42 -5.58 -8.12
C PHE A 67 0.43 -5.62 -9.38
N ASP A 68 0.69 -6.82 -9.88
CA ASP A 68 1.45 -7.05 -11.12
C ASP A 68 0.60 -6.80 -12.38
N LEU A 69 -0.72 -6.80 -12.24
CA LEU A 69 -1.65 -6.71 -13.36
C LEU A 69 -2.74 -5.66 -13.10
N LEU A 70 -2.95 -4.75 -14.05
CA LEU A 70 -4.00 -3.73 -13.99
C LEU A 70 -5.41 -4.33 -13.71
N PRO A 71 -5.84 -5.43 -14.35
CA PRO A 71 -7.14 -6.02 -14.04
C PRO A 71 -7.31 -6.45 -12.57
N LEU A 72 -6.24 -6.85 -11.89
CA LEU A 72 -6.29 -7.19 -10.45
C LEU A 72 -6.44 -5.93 -9.60
N ALA A 73 -5.73 -4.85 -9.94
CA ALA A 73 -5.84 -3.58 -9.25
C ALA A 73 -7.26 -3.00 -9.39
N VAL A 74 -7.82 -2.99 -10.61
CA VAL A 74 -9.20 -2.53 -10.86
C VAL A 74 -10.21 -3.39 -10.10
N GLY A 75 -10.09 -4.72 -10.20
CA GLY A 75 -10.99 -5.63 -9.47
C GLY A 75 -10.92 -5.44 -7.96
N THR A 76 -9.73 -5.18 -7.39
CA THR A 76 -9.58 -4.91 -5.96
C THR A 76 -10.25 -3.60 -5.58
N ARG A 77 -9.99 -2.53 -6.34
CA ARG A 77 -10.59 -1.22 -6.12
C ARG A 77 -12.12 -1.31 -6.13
N ASP A 78 -12.69 -2.05 -7.07
CA ASP A 78 -14.14 -2.22 -7.14
C ASP A 78 -14.70 -3.07 -5.98
N LEU A 79 -13.96 -4.05 -5.48
CA LEU A 79 -14.34 -4.82 -4.28
C LEU A 79 -14.28 -4.00 -2.99
N LEU A 80 -13.34 -3.06 -2.89
CA LEU A 80 -13.21 -2.17 -1.73
C LEU A 80 -14.17 -0.98 -1.78
N ALA A 81 -14.71 -0.64 -2.96
CA ALA A 81 -15.59 0.49 -3.14
C ALA A 81 -16.84 0.40 -2.25
N GLY A 82 -17.14 1.50 -1.55
CA GLY A 82 -18.29 1.59 -0.64
C GLY A 82 -18.11 0.86 0.70
N ARG A 83 -16.97 0.23 0.95
CA ARG A 83 -16.68 -0.38 2.26
C ARG A 83 -16.23 0.69 3.27
N PRO A 84 -16.67 0.60 4.53
CA PRO A 84 -16.18 1.46 5.60
C PRO A 84 -14.65 1.43 5.69
N GLY A 85 -14.02 2.58 5.87
CA GLY A 85 -12.57 2.68 6.03
C GLY A 85 -11.74 2.61 4.74
N PHE A 86 -12.37 2.57 3.56
CA PHE A 86 -11.66 2.61 2.26
C PHE A 86 -12.09 3.82 1.40
N PRO A 87 -11.94 5.07 1.88
CA PRO A 87 -12.32 6.24 1.12
C PRO A 87 -11.35 6.50 -0.05
N ASP A 88 -11.81 7.28 -1.03
CA ASP A 88 -10.99 7.85 -2.11
C ASP A 88 -10.10 6.85 -2.86
N LEU A 89 -10.65 5.69 -3.20
CA LEU A 89 -9.91 4.62 -3.90
C LEU A 89 -9.39 5.07 -5.27
N ARG A 90 -8.08 4.90 -5.49
CA ARG A 90 -7.36 5.28 -6.71
C ARG A 90 -6.52 4.13 -7.20
N VAL A 91 -6.54 3.87 -8.51
CA VAL A 91 -5.56 3.00 -9.16
C VAL A 91 -4.47 3.89 -9.76
N ARG A 92 -3.22 3.63 -9.40
CA ARG A 92 -2.05 4.37 -9.89
C ARG A 92 -1.00 3.42 -10.43
N TRP A 93 -0.09 3.95 -11.25
CA TRP A 93 1.15 3.25 -11.58
C TRP A 93 1.98 3.07 -10.31
N SER A 94 2.54 1.87 -10.14
CA SER A 94 3.45 1.59 -9.05
C SER A 94 4.77 2.36 -9.23
N ALA A 95 5.33 2.84 -8.13
CA ALA A 95 6.69 3.38 -8.09
C ALA A 95 7.76 2.27 -7.96
N ASP A 96 7.35 1.05 -7.57
CA ASP A 96 8.21 -0.14 -7.51
C ASP A 96 8.29 -0.80 -8.87
N HIS A 97 9.51 -1.19 -9.29
CA HIS A 97 9.74 -1.92 -10.54
C HIS A 97 9.11 -3.32 -10.54
N ASP A 98 8.92 -3.90 -9.35
CA ASP A 98 8.40 -5.26 -9.18
C ASP A 98 6.86 -5.30 -9.17
N ALA A 99 6.19 -4.16 -9.25
CA ALA A 99 4.74 -4.07 -9.33
C ALA A 99 4.32 -3.16 -10.49
N CYS A 100 3.16 -3.45 -11.09
CA CYS A 100 2.67 -2.67 -12.22
C CYS A 100 1.78 -1.51 -11.74
N HIS A 101 0.84 -1.81 -10.86
CA HIS A 101 -0.16 -0.86 -10.38
C HIS A 101 -0.32 -0.95 -8.87
N THR A 102 -0.77 0.14 -8.27
CA THR A 102 -1.10 0.22 -6.86
C THR A 102 -2.54 0.69 -6.71
N VAL A 103 -3.29 0.04 -5.83
CA VAL A 103 -4.56 0.56 -5.34
C VAL A 103 -4.28 1.31 -4.05
N GLU A 104 -4.57 2.60 -4.02
CA GLU A 104 -4.41 3.47 -2.86
C GLU A 104 -5.79 3.88 -2.33
N TRP A 105 -5.92 4.08 -1.03
CA TRP A 105 -7.10 4.64 -0.36
C TRP A 105 -6.72 5.61 0.75
N GLY A 106 -7.66 6.47 1.14
CA GLY A 106 -7.43 7.54 2.10
C GLY A 106 -6.68 8.72 1.51
N ASP A 107 -5.97 9.43 2.38
CA ASP A 107 -5.17 10.59 2.00
C ASP A 107 -4.03 10.23 1.03
N PRO A 108 -3.48 11.19 0.27
CA PRO A 108 -2.24 11.00 -0.46
C PRO A 108 -1.09 10.66 0.52
N ALA A 109 -0.38 9.57 0.24
CA ALA A 109 0.75 9.15 1.06
C ALA A 109 1.92 10.15 0.94
N PRO A 110 2.70 10.35 2.03
CA PRO A 110 4.00 11.02 1.99
C PRO A 110 4.90 10.43 0.91
N ARG A 111 5.73 11.25 0.26
CA ARG A 111 6.60 10.74 -0.82
C ARG A 111 7.63 9.77 -0.23
N ARG A 112 7.99 8.74 -0.99
CA ARG A 112 8.88 7.66 -0.50
C ARG A 112 10.27 8.14 -0.04
N TRP A 113 10.80 9.20 -0.65
CA TRP A 113 12.11 9.76 -0.29
C TRP A 113 12.06 10.68 0.94
N GLU A 114 10.88 10.90 1.53
CA GLU A 114 10.73 11.62 2.79
C GLU A 114 11.08 10.71 3.99
N ASP A 115 10.69 11.14 5.19
CA ASP A 115 10.97 10.46 6.46
C ASP A 115 10.14 9.16 6.64
N ASP A 116 10.82 8.05 6.89
CA ASP A 116 10.19 6.75 7.15
C ASP A 116 9.34 6.76 8.44
N ALA A 117 9.70 7.57 9.44
CA ALA A 117 8.90 7.72 10.66
C ALA A 117 7.56 8.40 10.35
N LEU A 118 7.58 9.47 9.55
CA LEU A 118 6.37 10.15 9.08
C LEU A 118 5.47 9.18 8.32
N ARG A 119 6.05 8.37 7.42
CA ARG A 119 5.33 7.36 6.66
C ARG A 119 4.77 6.26 7.55
N GLY A 120 5.52 5.85 8.57
CA GLY A 120 5.07 4.89 9.59
C GLY A 120 3.82 5.36 10.32
N ARG A 121 3.83 6.62 10.80
CA ARG A 121 2.69 7.26 11.46
C ARG A 121 1.50 7.43 10.53
N PHE A 122 1.74 7.82 9.28
CA PHE A 122 0.69 7.92 8.25
C PHE A 122 -0.08 6.60 8.07
N TYR A 123 0.65 5.48 8.08
CA TYR A 123 0.05 4.13 8.01
C TYR A 123 -0.41 3.59 9.38
N GLY A 124 -0.37 4.39 10.45
CA GLY A 124 -0.88 4.01 11.76
C GLY A 124 -0.06 2.95 12.50
N TYR A 125 1.22 2.80 12.17
CA TYR A 125 2.12 1.94 12.95
C TYR A 125 2.42 2.56 14.31
N SER A 126 2.65 1.72 15.32
CA SER A 126 3.08 2.15 16.65
C SER A 126 4.50 2.72 16.62
N GLU A 127 4.81 3.64 17.53
CA GLU A 127 6.16 4.21 17.63
C GLU A 127 7.23 3.13 17.87
N ASP A 128 6.90 2.05 18.58
CA ASP A 128 7.80 0.90 18.77
C ASP A 128 8.08 0.17 17.45
N ALA A 129 7.06 -0.05 16.62
CA ALA A 129 7.20 -0.66 15.31
C ALA A 129 8.01 0.22 14.34
N ILE A 130 7.77 1.53 14.39
CA ILE A 130 8.53 2.53 13.62
C ILE A 130 10.00 2.52 14.06
N ALA A 131 10.27 2.60 15.37
CA ALA A 131 11.63 2.57 15.89
C ALA A 131 12.35 1.25 15.56
N ALA A 132 11.65 0.12 15.59
CA ALA A 132 12.20 -1.18 15.18
C ALA A 132 12.58 -1.20 13.69
N PHE A 133 11.72 -0.66 12.82
CA PHE A 133 12.00 -0.55 11.39
C PHE A 133 13.23 0.34 11.12
N LEU A 134 13.30 1.52 11.74
CA LEU A 134 14.41 2.46 11.56
C LEU A 134 15.76 1.90 12.02
N ARG A 135 15.78 1.05 13.07
CA ARG A 135 17.01 0.37 13.49
C ARG A 135 17.53 -0.64 12.46
N GLY A 136 16.64 -1.28 11.70
CA GLY A 136 16.99 -2.24 10.64
C GLY A 136 17.33 -1.58 9.31
N HIS A 137 16.92 -0.33 9.12
CA HIS A 137 17.09 0.44 7.89
C HIS A 137 17.64 1.84 8.21
N PRO A 138 18.91 1.95 8.65
CA PRO A 138 19.50 3.24 8.95
C PRO A 138 19.43 4.11 7.70
N GLN A 139 18.79 5.27 7.81
CA GLN A 139 18.68 6.20 6.69
C GLN A 139 20.10 6.62 6.28
N THR A 140 20.46 6.38 5.02
CA THR A 140 21.63 7.01 4.44
C THR A 140 21.36 8.51 4.45
N PRO A 141 22.13 9.33 5.16
CA PRO A 141 21.92 10.77 5.12
C PRO A 141 22.04 11.22 3.66
N SER A 142 20.96 11.81 3.13
CA SER A 142 21.01 12.50 1.83
C SER A 142 22.19 13.46 1.89
N SER A 143 23.16 13.22 1.02
CA SER A 143 24.39 14.00 0.92
C SER A 143 24.08 15.48 1.08
N VAL A 144 24.67 16.08 2.11
CA VAL A 144 24.85 17.53 2.18
C VAL A 144 25.29 17.96 0.80
N THR A 145 24.44 18.74 0.12
CA THR A 145 24.82 19.43 -1.10
C THR A 145 26.04 20.26 -0.74
N SER A 146 27.22 19.78 -1.12
CA SER A 146 28.44 20.57 -1.06
C SER A 146 28.27 21.72 -2.04
N ASP A 147 27.78 22.84 -1.53
CA ASP A 147 28.03 24.14 -2.14
C ASP A 147 29.55 24.32 -2.20
N SER A 148 30.11 24.14 -3.39
CA SER A 148 31.41 24.69 -3.73
C SER A 148 31.36 25.24 -5.15
N CYS A 149 30.59 26.32 -5.30
CA CYS A 149 30.90 27.32 -6.32
C CYS A 149 32.31 27.86 -6.04
N SER A 150 33.22 27.71 -7.00
CA SER A 150 34.38 28.59 -7.12
C SER A 150 34.44 29.06 -8.56
N PRO A 151 34.15 30.34 -8.85
CA PRO A 151 34.56 30.95 -10.09
C PRO A 151 35.97 31.53 -9.87
N THR A 152 36.94 31.11 -10.67
CA THR A 152 38.17 31.90 -10.82
C THR A 152 38.36 32.22 -12.29
N ALA A 153 38.04 33.47 -12.61
CA ALA A 153 38.51 34.16 -13.80
C ALA A 153 39.96 34.59 -13.60
N SER A 154 40.80 34.40 -14.62
CA SER A 154 41.86 35.33 -15.07
C SER A 154 42.39 34.85 -16.41
#